data_AF-A0A954YTD7-F1
#
_entry.id   AF-A0A954YTD7-F1
#
_cell.length_a   1.000
_cell.length_b   1.000
_cell.length_c   1.000
_cell.angle_alpha   90.00
_cell.angle_beta   90.00
_cell.angle_gamma   90.00
#
_symmetry.space_group_name_H-M   'P 1'
#
loop_
_entity.id
_entity.type
_entity.pdbx_description
1 polymer ?
#
loop_
_entity_poly.entity_id
_entity_poly.type
_entity_poly.pdbx_seq_one_letter_code
_entity_poly.pdbx_strand_id
1 'polypeptide(L)'
;MFGTHLVQNTVNAQGLVTEILDHEGGGPGARLSGPLGVATDAEGNVFVSGFLSNNVLKITPDGAIEQILDQSGDGLGNIIHLASGIAADSNNNVLVTGASTSNVFRIEPNGFVTEIVDETGDGIGNTLLYPRRVATDSDGNALVTGNGSANAFEIASDLTIRKLIDFSGDGLGNGLLDPDGIAKDSLGNTYVGCAVNNIVLKILPDGSVVKIMDASGDGLGHVLSSARELTIDRWDNLYVTGYNSSNVFRYAPDGTVSQIIDVMGSGGTDFLLTPKGIAVDKMGNVYVSGWFTENVFRITPTGAITKIVDSTGDGKGGELSGPYGVATDALGNVFVVGYYSYNALKIAPDCNQNDLPDMTDIALGTSLDCNRNAVPDECDIDCNLNGVADECETFAKGDFDLDGDIDLDDYTGLPDCLVGPNPLSLPTPFTCRDTCRAVFDLDGDNDVDLKDIALLQTAFAPVP
;
A
#
# COMPACT_ATOMS: atom_id res chain seq x y z
N MET A 1 14.35 2.15 33.83
CA MET A 1 14.50 3.48 33.19
C MET A 1 14.76 3.21 31.74
N PHE A 2 13.72 3.18 30.92
CA PHE A 2 13.85 3.11 29.47
C PHE A 2 14.15 4.54 29.02
N GLY A 3 15.35 4.77 28.51
CA GLY A 3 15.70 6.06 27.93
C GLY A 3 15.02 6.16 26.57
N THR A 4 14.36 7.27 26.29
CA THR A 4 13.93 7.62 24.93
C THR A 4 15.19 7.80 24.09
N HIS A 5 15.49 6.83 23.21
CA HIS A 5 16.46 7.05 22.15
C HIS A 5 15.78 7.89 21.09
N LEU A 6 16.29 9.09 20.88
CA LEU A 6 15.94 9.90 19.72
C LEU A 6 17.03 9.64 18.70
N VAL A 7 16.66 9.06 17.55
CA VAL A 7 17.55 9.10 16.39
C VAL A 7 17.80 10.59 16.11
N GLN A 8 19.07 10.96 15.93
CA GLN A 8 19.33 12.27 15.34
C GLN A 8 18.81 12.16 13.92
N ASN A 9 17.58 12.64 13.68
CA ASN A 9 16.95 12.68 12.36
C ASN A 9 17.88 13.46 11.44
N THR A 10 18.76 12.74 10.76
CA THR A 10 19.79 13.36 9.93
C THR A 10 19.22 13.40 8.53
N VAL A 11 18.53 14.49 8.23
CA VAL A 11 17.95 14.75 6.90
C VAL A 11 19.04 14.81 5.83
N ASN A 12 18.82 14.36 4.61
CA ASN A 12 19.68 14.72 3.48
C ASN A 12 19.79 16.26 3.34
N ALA A 13 20.71 16.78 2.52
CA ALA A 13 20.93 18.24 2.45
C ALA A 13 19.65 19.03 2.04
N GLN A 14 18.64 18.32 1.56
CA GLN A 14 17.36 18.79 1.02
C GLN A 14 16.17 18.54 1.97
N GLY A 15 16.29 17.71 3.01
CA GLY A 15 15.17 17.39 3.91
C GLY A 15 14.23 16.27 3.45
N LEU A 16 14.45 15.69 2.26
CA LEU A 16 13.54 14.71 1.64
C LEU A 16 13.65 13.31 2.25
N VAL A 17 14.86 12.84 2.51
CA VAL A 17 15.11 11.52 3.09
C VAL A 17 15.71 11.68 4.48
N THR A 18 15.12 10.99 5.45
CA THR A 18 15.52 11.03 6.86
C THR A 18 15.60 9.62 7.43
N GLU A 19 16.69 9.27 8.10
CA GLU A 19 16.71 8.09 8.96
C GLU A 19 15.85 8.34 10.22
N ILE A 20 14.84 7.51 10.43
CA ILE A 20 13.90 7.61 11.57
C ILE A 20 14.09 6.53 12.62
N LEU A 21 14.86 5.49 12.28
CA LEU A 21 15.19 4.36 13.14
C LEU A 21 16.55 3.82 12.73
N ASP A 22 17.48 3.65 13.66
CA ASP A 22 18.78 3.05 13.42
C ASP A 22 18.93 1.68 14.13
N HIS A 23 20.12 1.09 14.02
CA HIS A 23 20.43 -0.21 14.63
C HIS A 23 20.41 -0.23 16.17
N GLU A 24 20.53 0.93 16.83
CA GLU A 24 20.41 1.05 18.28
C GLU A 24 18.93 1.11 18.71
N GLY A 25 18.04 1.47 17.78
CA GLY A 25 16.60 1.39 17.94
C GLY A 25 16.09 2.28 19.07
N GLY A 26 15.41 1.70 20.06
CA GLY A 26 14.99 2.39 21.29
C GLY A 26 16.06 2.43 22.39
N GLY A 27 17.29 2.02 22.10
CA GLY A 27 18.41 1.90 23.04
C GLY A 27 18.81 0.44 23.36
N PRO A 28 19.65 0.19 24.40
CA PRO A 28 20.32 -1.10 24.62
C PRO A 28 19.43 -2.35 24.77
N GLY A 29 18.13 -2.18 25.03
CA GLY A 29 17.14 -3.26 25.14
C GLY A 29 16.15 -3.35 23.98
N ALA A 30 16.26 -2.46 22.98
CA ALA A 30 15.34 -2.29 21.87
C ALA A 30 16.07 -2.11 20.54
N ARG A 31 17.18 -2.85 20.36
CA ARG A 31 17.98 -2.84 19.13
C ARG A 31 17.18 -3.38 17.96
N LEU A 32 17.44 -2.85 16.78
CA LEU A 32 16.88 -3.37 15.53
C LEU A 32 17.87 -4.28 14.84
N SER A 33 17.41 -5.44 14.37
CA SER A 33 18.21 -6.31 13.51
C SER A 33 17.37 -7.02 12.46
N GLY A 34 17.83 -6.94 11.22
CA GLY A 34 17.21 -7.54 10.04
C GLY A 34 15.76 -7.12 9.81
N PRO A 35 15.38 -5.82 9.83
CA PRO A 35 13.97 -5.46 9.70
C PRO A 35 13.37 -5.96 8.37
N LEU A 36 12.15 -6.49 8.42
CA LEU A 36 11.44 -7.02 7.23
C LEU A 36 10.13 -6.29 6.93
N GLY A 37 9.40 -5.89 7.96
CA GLY A 37 8.09 -5.25 7.84
C GLY A 37 8.11 -3.82 8.34
N VAL A 38 7.33 -2.98 7.68
CA VAL A 38 6.97 -1.64 8.14
C VAL A 38 5.47 -1.42 7.91
N ALA A 39 4.80 -0.77 8.84
CA ALA A 39 3.40 -0.37 8.75
C ALA A 39 3.20 0.99 9.40
N THR A 40 2.09 1.66 9.08
CA THR A 40 1.70 2.96 9.60
C THR A 40 0.27 2.90 10.11
N ASP A 41 -0.07 3.72 11.10
CA ASP A 41 -1.46 3.91 11.54
C ASP A 41 -2.01 5.29 11.17
N ALA A 42 -3.30 5.52 11.48
CA ALA A 42 -3.98 6.77 11.20
C ALA A 42 -3.48 7.96 12.06
N GLU A 43 -2.74 7.67 13.14
CA GLU A 43 -2.13 8.67 14.03
C GLU A 43 -0.75 9.11 13.53
N GLY A 44 -0.23 8.48 12.47
CA GLY A 44 1.08 8.75 11.90
C GLY A 44 2.23 8.05 12.63
N ASN A 45 1.92 7.05 13.47
CA ASN A 45 2.95 6.20 14.04
C ASN A 45 3.48 5.22 12.98
N VAL A 46 4.76 4.88 13.07
CA VAL A 46 5.42 3.90 12.20
C VAL A 46 5.80 2.70 13.04
N PHE A 47 5.52 1.49 12.56
CA PHE A 47 5.84 0.24 13.22
C PHE A 47 6.83 -0.57 12.39
N VAL A 48 7.88 -1.07 13.01
CA VAL A 48 8.94 -1.84 12.33
C VAL A 48 9.12 -3.18 13.01
N SER A 49 9.02 -4.27 12.26
CA SER A 49 9.30 -5.62 12.75
C SER A 49 10.78 -5.95 12.63
N GLY A 50 11.44 -6.17 13.76
CA GLY A 50 12.83 -6.61 13.84
C GLY A 50 12.91 -8.13 13.78
N PHE A 51 13.10 -8.69 12.58
CA PHE A 51 13.08 -10.13 12.34
C PHE A 51 14.13 -10.89 13.15
N LEU A 52 15.37 -10.41 13.19
CA LEU A 52 16.44 -11.09 13.93
C LEU A 52 16.47 -10.67 15.40
N SER A 53 15.97 -9.49 15.73
CA SER A 53 15.86 -8.99 17.10
C SER A 53 14.61 -9.48 17.83
N ASN A 54 13.67 -10.13 17.14
CA ASN A 54 12.41 -10.66 17.69
C ASN A 54 11.59 -9.60 18.45
N ASN A 55 11.49 -8.40 17.87
CA ASN A 55 10.78 -7.28 18.48
C ASN A 55 9.98 -6.48 17.46
N VAL A 56 9.10 -5.64 17.96
CA VAL A 56 8.42 -4.59 17.17
C VAL A 56 8.69 -3.25 17.83
N LEU A 57 9.16 -2.30 17.02
CA LEU A 57 9.42 -0.93 17.45
C LEU A 57 8.35 0.00 16.86
N LYS A 58 7.81 0.87 17.69
CA LYS A 58 6.92 1.98 17.34
C LYS A 58 7.73 3.27 17.31
N ILE A 59 7.59 4.06 16.26
CA ILE A 59 8.11 5.41 16.12
C ILE A 59 6.91 6.35 16.06
N THR A 60 6.85 7.28 16.99
CA THR A 60 5.79 8.30 17.06
C THR A 60 6.08 9.48 16.12
N PRO A 61 5.08 10.30 15.74
CA PRO A 61 5.30 11.47 14.88
C PRO A 61 6.33 12.48 15.41
N ASP A 62 6.52 12.58 16.73
CA ASP A 62 7.55 13.41 17.37
C ASP A 62 8.92 12.72 17.49
N GLY A 63 9.04 11.49 16.99
CA GLY A 63 10.30 10.74 16.87
C GLY A 63 10.66 9.91 18.10
N ALA A 64 9.77 9.77 19.09
CA ALA A 64 10.01 8.85 20.20
C ALA A 64 9.89 7.39 19.73
N ILE A 65 10.87 6.58 20.12
CA ILE A 65 10.96 5.15 19.77
C ILE A 65 10.62 4.30 20.99
N GLU A 66 9.67 3.40 20.83
CA GLU A 66 9.18 2.48 21.87
C GLU A 66 9.21 1.04 21.38
N GLN A 67 9.67 0.12 22.22
CA GLN A 67 9.50 -1.32 21.94
C GLN A 67 8.12 -1.75 22.46
N ILE A 68 7.24 -2.13 21.52
CA ILE A 68 5.85 -2.52 21.83
C ILE A 68 5.66 -4.05 21.86
N LEU A 69 6.62 -4.81 21.32
CA LEU A 69 6.68 -6.25 21.44
C LEU A 69 8.14 -6.69 21.56
N ASP A 70 8.40 -7.70 22.37
CA ASP A 70 9.68 -8.36 22.50
C ASP A 70 9.54 -9.88 22.39
N GLN A 71 10.65 -10.61 22.50
CA GLN A 71 10.67 -12.06 22.34
C GLN A 71 9.73 -12.80 23.31
N SER A 72 9.37 -12.20 24.45
CA SER A 72 8.43 -12.80 25.41
C SER A 72 6.98 -12.85 24.92
N GLY A 73 6.69 -12.17 23.80
CA GLY A 73 5.38 -12.14 23.15
C GLY A 73 4.32 -11.53 24.07
N ASP A 74 3.34 -12.33 24.47
CA ASP A 74 2.25 -11.88 25.36
C ASP A 74 2.58 -11.95 26.86
N GLY A 75 3.78 -12.43 27.22
CA GLY A 75 4.19 -12.60 28.61
C GLY A 75 3.50 -13.76 29.35
N LEU A 76 2.68 -14.57 28.67
CA LEU A 76 1.99 -15.74 29.20
C LEU A 76 2.62 -17.07 28.75
N GLY A 77 3.75 -16.99 28.06
CA GLY A 77 4.50 -18.14 27.54
C GLY A 77 4.41 -18.30 26.02
N ASN A 78 3.58 -17.49 25.36
CA ASN A 78 3.52 -17.44 23.91
C ASN A 78 4.59 -16.46 23.42
N ILE A 79 5.73 -17.01 23.00
CA ILE A 79 6.87 -16.23 22.52
C ILE A 79 6.72 -15.87 21.03
N ILE A 80 7.43 -14.83 20.60
CA ILE A 80 7.60 -14.51 19.18
C ILE A 80 9.03 -14.82 18.75
N HIS A 81 9.19 -15.51 17.61
CA HIS A 81 10.49 -15.71 16.99
C HIS A 81 10.41 -15.47 15.49
N LEU A 82 11.39 -14.73 14.96
CA LEU A 82 11.44 -14.24 13.59
C LEU A 82 10.22 -13.36 13.24
N ALA A 83 10.09 -12.23 13.93
CA ALA A 83 9.03 -11.25 13.71
C ALA A 83 9.07 -10.73 12.26
N SER A 84 8.10 -11.12 11.44
CA SER A 84 8.17 -10.96 9.97
C SER A 84 7.14 -9.94 9.47
N GLY A 85 5.94 -10.40 9.13
CA GLY A 85 4.88 -9.57 8.60
C GLY A 85 4.33 -8.65 9.68
N ILE A 86 4.00 -7.42 9.31
CA ILE A 86 3.39 -6.44 10.20
C ILE A 86 2.30 -5.67 9.44
N ALA A 87 1.20 -5.38 10.11
CA ALA A 87 0.10 -4.55 9.60
C ALA A 87 -0.54 -3.77 10.75
N ALA A 88 -1.08 -2.60 10.47
CA ALA A 88 -1.92 -1.86 11.41
C ALA A 88 -3.37 -1.89 10.91
N ASP A 89 -4.33 -1.93 11.83
CA ASP A 89 -5.76 -1.81 11.49
C ASP A 89 -6.31 -0.39 11.74
N SER A 90 -7.57 -0.17 11.36
CA SER A 90 -8.28 1.09 11.54
C SER A 90 -8.58 1.45 13.01
N ASN A 91 -8.39 0.51 13.94
CA ASN A 91 -8.50 0.71 15.39
C ASN A 91 -7.12 0.94 16.04
N ASN A 92 -6.08 1.12 15.24
CA ASN A 92 -4.68 1.29 15.65
C ASN A 92 -4.10 0.08 16.40
N ASN A 93 -4.68 -1.12 16.19
CA ASN A 93 -4.03 -2.35 16.60
C ASN A 93 -2.92 -2.71 15.60
N VAL A 94 -1.84 -3.30 16.11
CA VAL A 94 -0.73 -3.80 15.30
C VAL A 94 -0.75 -5.31 15.30
N LEU A 95 -0.78 -5.91 14.12
CA LEU A 95 -0.64 -7.35 13.91
C LEU A 95 0.79 -7.68 13.51
N VAL A 96 1.36 -8.74 14.07
CA VAL A 96 2.71 -9.20 13.71
C VAL A 96 2.80 -10.71 13.68
N THR A 97 3.44 -11.26 12.64
CA THR A 97 3.65 -12.70 12.52
C THR A 97 4.97 -13.13 13.16
N GLY A 98 4.94 -14.19 13.96
CA GLY A 98 6.12 -14.92 14.40
C GLY A 98 6.41 -16.06 13.43
N ALA A 99 7.28 -15.84 12.46
CA ALA A 99 7.49 -16.81 11.38
C ALA A 99 8.02 -18.16 11.90
N SER A 100 8.91 -18.18 12.89
CA SER A 100 9.43 -19.45 13.41
C SER A 100 8.57 -20.06 14.52
N THR A 101 7.78 -19.25 15.21
CA THR A 101 6.83 -19.69 16.26
C THR A 101 5.47 -20.06 15.70
N SER A 102 5.23 -19.79 14.42
CA SER A 102 3.99 -20.13 13.71
C SER A 102 2.74 -19.53 14.36
N ASN A 103 2.86 -18.29 14.82
CA ASN A 103 1.78 -17.56 15.49
C ASN A 103 1.65 -16.13 14.96
N VAL A 104 0.54 -15.49 15.34
CA VAL A 104 0.29 -14.07 15.08
C VAL A 104 -0.12 -13.40 16.39
N PHE A 105 0.48 -12.26 16.67
CA PHE A 105 0.13 -11.42 17.81
C PHE A 105 -0.64 -10.19 17.35
N ARG A 106 -1.62 -9.77 18.14
CA ARG A 106 -2.27 -8.46 18.08
C ARG A 106 -1.82 -7.62 19.28
N ILE A 107 -1.38 -6.41 19.01
CA ILE A 107 -0.96 -5.42 20.00
C ILE A 107 -1.98 -4.29 19.96
N GLU A 108 -2.72 -4.09 21.05
CA GLU A 108 -3.70 -3.03 21.16
C GLU A 108 -3.04 -1.68 21.50
N PRO A 109 -3.68 -0.52 21.20
CA PRO A 109 -3.15 0.80 21.55
C PRO A 109 -2.83 1.01 23.04
N ASN A 110 -3.48 0.23 23.92
CA ASN A 110 -3.24 0.24 25.36
C ASN A 110 -2.00 -0.57 25.79
N GLY A 111 -1.30 -1.20 24.84
CA GLY A 111 -0.12 -2.04 25.06
C GLY A 111 -0.43 -3.51 25.39
N PHE A 112 -1.70 -3.93 25.35
CA PHE A 112 -2.08 -5.31 25.58
C PHE A 112 -1.73 -6.17 24.36
N VAL A 113 -0.98 -7.24 24.58
CA VAL A 113 -0.52 -8.17 23.54
C VAL A 113 -1.30 -9.47 23.69
N THR A 114 -1.87 -9.97 22.60
CA THR A 114 -2.62 -11.24 22.56
C THR A 114 -2.15 -12.08 21.38
N GLU A 115 -1.83 -13.35 21.62
CA GLU A 115 -1.72 -14.33 20.53
C GLU A 115 -3.13 -14.62 19.97
N ILE A 116 -3.34 -14.33 18.69
CA ILE A 116 -4.67 -14.46 18.04
C ILE A 116 -4.82 -15.74 17.22
N VAL A 117 -3.70 -16.37 16.84
CA VAL A 117 -3.63 -17.69 16.20
C VAL A 117 -2.25 -18.28 16.44
N ASP A 118 -2.21 -19.61 16.64
CA ASP A 118 -1.00 -20.40 16.85
C ASP A 118 -0.80 -21.44 15.72
N GLU A 119 0.14 -22.37 15.91
CA GLU A 119 0.47 -23.40 14.90
C GLU A 119 -0.72 -24.31 14.55
N THR A 120 -1.70 -24.43 15.45
CA THR A 120 -2.90 -25.26 15.25
C THR A 120 -3.86 -24.67 14.22
N GLY A 121 -3.67 -23.38 13.87
CA GLY A 121 -4.48 -22.65 12.91
C GLY A 121 -5.94 -22.59 13.34
N ASP A 122 -6.84 -23.29 12.64
CA ASP A 122 -8.27 -23.30 12.96
C ASP A 122 -8.69 -24.36 13.99
N GLY A 123 -7.74 -25.13 14.53
CA GLY A 123 -7.99 -26.15 15.54
C GLY A 123 -8.72 -27.41 15.03
N ILE A 124 -9.04 -27.50 13.74
CA ILE A 124 -9.71 -28.66 13.12
C ILE A 124 -8.88 -29.31 12.00
N GLY A 125 -7.58 -29.05 11.99
CA GLY A 125 -6.59 -29.73 11.15
C GLY A 125 -5.98 -28.87 10.05
N ASN A 126 -6.36 -27.60 9.93
CA ASN A 126 -5.69 -26.66 9.03
C ASN A 126 -4.69 -25.84 9.84
N THR A 127 -3.41 -26.21 9.76
CA THR A 127 -2.34 -25.59 10.54
C THR A 127 -1.85 -24.28 9.93
N LEU A 128 -1.31 -23.41 10.79
CA LEU A 128 -0.53 -22.25 10.37
C LEU A 128 0.94 -22.59 10.56
N LEU A 129 1.74 -22.64 9.49
CA LEU A 129 3.19 -22.87 9.61
C LEU A 129 3.94 -21.80 8.83
N TYR A 130 4.97 -21.24 9.46
CA TYR A 130 5.83 -20.21 8.87
C TYR A 130 5.10 -18.97 8.32
N PRO A 131 4.25 -18.29 9.09
CA PRO A 131 3.53 -17.11 8.60
C PRO A 131 4.49 -15.97 8.26
N ARG A 132 4.51 -15.55 6.99
CA ARG A 132 5.44 -14.52 6.50
C ARG A 132 4.83 -13.14 6.46
N ARG A 133 3.58 -13.02 6.03
CA ARG A 133 2.87 -11.75 5.88
C ARG A 133 1.51 -11.80 6.57
N VAL A 134 1.10 -10.65 7.08
CA VAL A 134 -0.25 -10.40 7.62
C VAL A 134 -0.76 -9.12 6.98
N ALA A 135 -2.05 -9.07 6.69
CA ALA A 135 -2.77 -7.88 6.27
C ALA A 135 -4.00 -7.68 7.16
N THR A 136 -4.60 -6.51 7.08
CA THR A 136 -5.85 -6.15 7.76
C THR A 136 -6.92 -5.85 6.72
N ASP A 137 -8.17 -6.07 7.09
CA ASP A 137 -9.31 -5.57 6.32
C ASP A 137 -9.96 -4.35 6.99
N SER A 138 -10.97 -3.77 6.36
CA SER A 138 -11.68 -2.59 6.86
C SER A 138 -12.38 -2.83 8.21
N ASP A 139 -12.69 -4.08 8.54
CA ASP A 139 -13.33 -4.48 9.79
C ASP A 139 -12.30 -4.75 10.92
N GLY A 140 -11.00 -4.71 10.59
CA GLY A 140 -9.90 -5.00 11.50
C GLY A 140 -9.62 -6.49 11.69
N ASN A 141 -10.09 -7.34 10.77
CA ASN A 141 -9.76 -8.77 10.78
C ASN A 141 -8.33 -8.99 10.28
N ALA A 142 -7.64 -9.99 10.84
CA ALA A 142 -6.31 -10.37 10.39
C ALA A 142 -6.39 -11.36 9.23
N LEU A 143 -5.66 -11.10 8.16
CA LEU A 143 -5.49 -12.00 7.02
C LEU A 143 -4.05 -12.53 7.04
N VAL A 144 -3.86 -13.84 7.13
CA VAL A 144 -2.53 -14.44 7.28
C VAL A 144 -2.34 -15.63 6.36
N THR A 145 -1.14 -15.72 5.77
CA THR A 145 -0.70 -16.86 4.96
C THR A 145 0.23 -17.76 5.77
N GLY A 146 -0.10 -19.04 5.84
CA GLY A 146 0.79 -20.10 6.32
C GLY A 146 1.66 -20.60 5.17
N ASN A 147 2.82 -19.97 4.98
CA ASN A 147 3.76 -20.29 3.91
C ASN A 147 4.15 -21.78 3.89
N GLY A 148 4.47 -22.34 5.06
CA GLY A 148 4.89 -23.72 5.21
C GLY A 148 3.74 -24.74 5.24
N SER A 149 2.52 -24.30 5.54
CA SER A 149 1.33 -25.18 5.59
C SER A 149 0.44 -25.06 4.35
N ALA A 150 0.75 -24.15 3.42
CA ALA A 150 -0.06 -23.86 2.24
C ALA A 150 -1.53 -23.57 2.59
N ASN A 151 -1.76 -22.78 3.64
CA ASN A 151 -3.09 -22.33 4.07
C ASN A 151 -3.13 -20.79 4.14
N ALA A 152 -4.32 -20.21 4.03
CA ALA A 152 -4.56 -18.84 4.44
C ALA A 152 -5.79 -18.75 5.33
N PHE A 153 -5.75 -17.84 6.31
CA PHE A 153 -6.79 -17.66 7.32
C PHE A 153 -7.21 -16.21 7.42
N GLU A 154 -8.47 -16.02 7.79
CA GLU A 154 -9.04 -14.77 8.28
C GLU A 154 -9.38 -14.95 9.76
N ILE A 155 -8.87 -14.07 10.62
CA ILE A 155 -9.09 -14.10 12.06
C ILE A 155 -9.88 -12.85 12.43
N ALA A 156 -11.12 -13.06 12.88
CA ALA A 156 -12.01 -11.98 13.28
C ALA A 156 -11.58 -11.34 14.61
N SER A 157 -12.10 -10.15 14.89
CA SER A 157 -11.84 -9.45 16.15
C SER A 157 -12.21 -10.27 17.40
N ASP A 158 -13.25 -11.11 17.30
CA ASP A 158 -13.70 -12.06 18.33
C ASP A 158 -12.89 -13.38 18.41
N LEU A 159 -11.77 -13.45 17.66
CA LEU A 159 -10.87 -14.60 17.55
C LEU A 159 -11.48 -15.81 16.82
N THR A 160 -12.60 -15.65 16.12
CA THR A 160 -13.08 -16.67 15.19
C THR A 160 -12.10 -16.80 14.03
N ILE A 161 -11.56 -18.01 13.81
CA ILE A 161 -10.64 -18.31 12.72
C ILE A 161 -11.39 -19.00 11.59
N ARG A 162 -11.36 -18.40 10.41
CA ARG A 162 -11.91 -18.95 9.17
C ARG A 162 -10.79 -19.28 8.21
N LYS A 163 -10.73 -20.53 7.75
CA LYS A 163 -9.88 -20.88 6.60
C LYS A 163 -10.42 -20.23 5.32
N LEU A 164 -9.56 -19.47 4.66
CA LEU A 164 -9.85 -18.86 3.36
C LEU A 164 -9.63 -19.85 2.23
N ILE A 165 -8.48 -20.53 2.25
CA ILE A 165 -8.00 -21.40 1.17
C ILE A 165 -6.89 -22.32 1.71
N ASP A 166 -6.73 -23.49 1.10
CA ASP A 166 -5.66 -24.46 1.40
C ASP A 166 -4.91 -24.89 0.14
N PHE A 167 -4.06 -25.92 0.29
CA PHE A 167 -3.25 -26.48 -0.78
C PHE A 167 -4.07 -26.94 -2.01
N SER A 168 -5.38 -27.21 -1.88
CA SER A 168 -6.24 -27.60 -3.00
C SER A 168 -6.54 -26.43 -3.94
N GLY A 169 -6.43 -25.19 -3.44
CA GLY A 169 -6.62 -23.96 -4.19
C GLY A 169 -7.99 -23.88 -4.86
N ASP A 170 -8.02 -23.80 -6.19
CA ASP A 170 -9.26 -23.75 -6.99
C ASP A 170 -9.90 -25.11 -7.29
N GLY A 171 -9.29 -26.22 -6.83
CA GLY A 171 -9.76 -27.57 -7.11
C GLY A 171 -9.53 -28.03 -8.57
N LEU A 172 -8.88 -27.23 -9.40
CA LEU A 172 -8.54 -27.52 -10.80
C LEU A 172 -7.03 -27.72 -11.01
N GLY A 173 -6.29 -27.88 -9.91
CA GLY A 173 -4.84 -28.05 -9.91
C GLY A 173 -4.05 -26.77 -9.69
N ASN A 174 -4.70 -25.63 -9.44
CA ASN A 174 -4.04 -24.38 -9.05
C ASN A 174 -4.06 -24.24 -7.52
N GLY A 175 -3.19 -24.99 -6.84
CA GLY A 175 -3.06 -24.99 -5.38
C GLY A 175 -2.24 -23.83 -4.82
N LEU A 176 -2.33 -23.60 -3.51
CA LEU A 176 -1.39 -22.74 -2.78
C LEU A 176 -0.01 -23.42 -2.71
N LEU A 177 1.01 -22.81 -3.31
CA LEU A 177 2.40 -23.28 -3.21
C LEU A 177 3.30 -22.10 -2.84
N ASP A 178 3.85 -22.15 -1.63
CA ASP A 178 4.66 -21.07 -1.05
C ASP A 178 3.89 -19.73 -1.03
N PRO A 179 2.69 -19.67 -0.39
CA PRO A 179 1.94 -18.41 -0.33
C PRO A 179 2.72 -17.38 0.49
N ASP A 180 2.75 -16.14 0.01
CA ASP A 180 3.50 -15.05 0.65
C ASP A 180 2.54 -13.87 0.96
N GLY A 181 2.32 -12.97 0.01
CA GLY A 181 1.43 -11.82 0.17
C GLY A 181 -0.06 -12.18 0.16
N ILE A 182 -0.82 -11.39 0.91
CA ILE A 182 -2.28 -11.46 1.02
C ILE A 182 -2.86 -10.05 1.09
N ALA A 183 -3.99 -9.82 0.43
CA ALA A 183 -4.71 -8.53 0.46
C ALA A 183 -6.21 -8.77 0.28
N LYS A 184 -7.06 -7.83 0.69
CA LYS A 184 -8.51 -7.91 0.52
C LYS A 184 -9.07 -6.61 -0.03
N ASP A 185 -9.95 -6.71 -1.02
CA ASP A 185 -10.57 -5.55 -1.67
C ASP A 185 -11.84 -5.08 -0.93
N SER A 186 -12.37 -3.92 -1.33
CA SER A 186 -13.56 -3.31 -0.72
C SER A 186 -14.84 -4.14 -0.90
N LEU A 187 -14.86 -5.05 -1.88
CA LEU A 187 -15.95 -5.99 -2.15
C LEU A 187 -15.84 -7.28 -1.32
N GLY A 188 -14.79 -7.40 -0.50
CA GLY A 188 -14.54 -8.55 0.37
C GLY A 188 -13.86 -9.73 -0.30
N ASN A 189 -13.36 -9.59 -1.53
CA ASN A 189 -12.55 -10.62 -2.15
C ASN A 189 -11.13 -10.61 -1.58
N THR A 190 -10.59 -11.78 -1.27
CA THR A 190 -9.22 -11.93 -0.77
C THR A 190 -8.30 -12.44 -1.87
N TYR A 191 -7.09 -11.91 -1.97
CA TYR A 191 -6.10 -12.25 -2.97
C TYR A 191 -4.88 -12.86 -2.30
N VAL A 192 -4.36 -13.95 -2.86
CA VAL A 192 -3.17 -14.64 -2.34
C VAL A 192 -2.19 -14.88 -3.48
N GLY A 193 -0.94 -14.44 -3.27
CA GLY A 193 0.17 -14.65 -4.21
C GLY A 193 0.91 -15.95 -3.89
N CYS A 194 1.16 -16.76 -4.91
CA CYS A 194 1.84 -18.04 -4.77
C CYS A 194 3.18 -18.04 -5.50
N ALA A 195 4.27 -18.12 -4.73
CA ALA A 195 5.61 -17.88 -5.25
C ALA A 195 6.16 -19.02 -6.13
N VAL A 196 5.75 -20.27 -5.90
CA VAL A 196 6.35 -21.43 -6.61
C VAL A 196 5.69 -21.71 -7.95
N ASN A 197 4.36 -21.66 -8.02
CA ASN A 197 3.61 -21.88 -9.27
C ASN A 197 3.31 -20.59 -10.03
N ASN A 198 3.76 -19.43 -9.53
CA ASN A 198 3.65 -18.13 -10.20
C ASN A 198 2.19 -17.77 -10.53
N ILE A 199 1.28 -17.99 -9.57
CA ILE A 199 -0.12 -17.65 -9.72
C ILE A 199 -0.57 -16.66 -8.66
N VAL A 200 -1.67 -15.98 -8.95
CA VAL A 200 -2.43 -15.20 -7.98
C VAL A 200 -3.86 -15.72 -7.98
N LEU A 201 -4.35 -16.07 -6.79
CA LEU A 201 -5.71 -16.57 -6.58
C LEU A 201 -6.56 -15.48 -5.93
N LYS A 202 -7.79 -15.32 -6.42
CA LYS A 202 -8.86 -14.48 -5.86
C LYS A 202 -9.90 -15.40 -5.22
N ILE A 203 -10.15 -15.20 -3.94
CA ILE A 203 -11.17 -15.89 -3.14
C ILE A 203 -12.34 -14.92 -2.99
N LEU A 204 -13.51 -15.30 -3.48
CA LEU A 204 -14.73 -14.50 -3.37
C LEU A 204 -15.38 -14.67 -1.98
N PRO A 205 -16.25 -13.73 -1.55
CA PRO A 205 -16.96 -13.83 -0.27
C PRO A 205 -17.78 -15.12 -0.10
N ASP A 206 -18.23 -15.74 -1.19
CA ASP A 206 -18.95 -17.02 -1.18
C ASP A 206 -18.03 -18.25 -1.04
N GLY A 207 -16.71 -18.04 -0.98
CA GLY A 207 -15.68 -19.07 -0.86
C GLY A 207 -15.23 -19.66 -2.20
N SER A 208 -15.79 -19.22 -3.34
CA SER A 208 -15.29 -19.64 -4.64
C SER A 208 -13.90 -19.05 -4.92
N VAL A 209 -13.06 -19.82 -5.63
CA VAL A 209 -11.66 -19.46 -5.89
C VAL A 209 -11.44 -19.36 -7.39
N VAL A 210 -10.82 -18.26 -7.83
CA VAL A 210 -10.53 -17.97 -9.23
C VAL A 210 -9.05 -17.63 -9.38
N LYS A 211 -8.37 -18.25 -10.34
CA LYS A 211 -7.03 -17.83 -10.74
C LYS A 211 -7.13 -16.57 -11.61
N ILE A 212 -6.57 -15.46 -11.15
CA ILE A 212 -6.61 -14.17 -11.85
C ILE A 212 -5.33 -13.85 -12.61
N MET A 213 -4.21 -14.46 -12.23
CA MET A 213 -2.91 -14.28 -12.88
C MET A 213 -2.12 -15.58 -12.84
N ASP A 214 -1.31 -15.82 -13.86
CA ASP A 214 -0.34 -16.91 -13.90
C ASP A 214 0.99 -16.47 -14.52
N ALA A 215 1.89 -17.41 -14.79
CA ALA A 215 3.21 -17.14 -15.34
C ALA A 215 3.19 -16.36 -16.67
N SER A 216 2.07 -16.35 -17.40
CA SER A 216 1.94 -15.53 -18.62
C SER A 216 1.86 -14.02 -18.34
N GLY A 217 1.66 -13.62 -17.07
CA GLY A 217 1.56 -12.23 -16.63
C GLY A 217 0.40 -11.51 -17.32
N ASP A 218 0.71 -10.54 -18.16
CA ASP A 218 -0.27 -9.76 -18.94
C ASP A 218 -0.61 -10.37 -20.32
N GLY A 219 -0.02 -11.52 -20.67
CA GLY A 219 -0.23 -12.17 -21.96
C GLY A 219 0.48 -11.50 -23.14
N LEU A 220 1.27 -10.44 -22.90
CA LEU A 220 2.03 -9.71 -23.92
C LEU A 220 3.52 -10.11 -23.95
N GLY A 221 3.90 -11.15 -23.19
CA GLY A 221 5.28 -11.63 -23.06
C GLY A 221 5.98 -11.13 -21.79
N HIS A 222 5.32 -10.31 -20.98
CA HIS A 222 5.80 -9.95 -19.65
C HIS A 222 5.45 -11.07 -18.68
N VAL A 223 6.45 -11.88 -18.33
CA VAL A 223 6.27 -13.07 -17.46
C VAL A 223 6.16 -12.65 -16.00
N LEU A 224 5.22 -13.26 -15.27
CA LEU A 224 5.22 -13.25 -13.81
C LEU A 224 6.06 -14.43 -13.30
N SER A 225 7.09 -14.15 -12.50
CA SER A 225 7.85 -15.21 -11.82
C SER A 225 8.03 -14.88 -10.34
N SER A 226 7.59 -15.80 -9.50
CA SER A 226 7.56 -15.70 -8.04
C SER A 226 6.70 -14.53 -7.55
N ALA A 227 5.37 -14.70 -7.67
CA ALA A 227 4.39 -13.78 -7.12
C ALA A 227 4.54 -13.73 -5.59
N ARG A 228 5.00 -12.59 -5.06
CA ARG A 228 5.29 -12.45 -3.63
C ARG A 228 4.34 -11.49 -2.94
N GLU A 229 4.65 -10.21 -2.98
CA GLU A 229 3.92 -9.20 -2.22
C GLU A 229 2.72 -8.69 -3.00
N LEU A 230 1.62 -8.45 -2.28
CA LEU A 230 0.37 -7.92 -2.77
C LEU A 230 0.01 -6.65 -2.01
N THR A 231 -0.51 -5.65 -2.72
CA THR A 231 -1.19 -4.50 -2.11
C THR A 231 -2.37 -4.10 -2.98
N ILE A 232 -3.35 -3.41 -2.40
CA ILE A 232 -4.56 -2.96 -3.09
C ILE A 232 -4.75 -1.48 -2.81
N ASP A 233 -5.15 -0.73 -3.84
CA ASP A 233 -5.48 0.69 -3.71
C ASP A 233 -6.96 0.92 -3.37
N ARG A 234 -7.33 2.20 -3.16
CA ARG A 234 -8.72 2.58 -2.84
C ARG A 234 -9.74 2.30 -3.95
N TRP A 235 -9.30 1.95 -5.15
CA TRP A 235 -10.15 1.64 -6.30
C TRP A 235 -10.14 0.15 -6.64
N ASP A 236 -9.68 -0.69 -5.71
CA ASP A 236 -9.59 -2.14 -5.86
C ASP A 236 -8.65 -2.63 -6.98
N ASN A 237 -7.67 -1.81 -7.39
CA ASN A 237 -6.57 -2.32 -8.20
C ASN A 237 -5.60 -3.10 -7.30
N LEU A 238 -5.35 -4.36 -7.66
CA LEU A 238 -4.36 -5.21 -7.01
C LEU A 238 -3.01 -5.04 -7.68
N TYR A 239 -1.96 -4.87 -6.89
CA TYR A 239 -0.57 -4.81 -7.36
C TYR A 239 0.21 -6.02 -6.86
N VAL A 240 0.98 -6.62 -7.76
CA VAL A 240 1.68 -7.89 -7.53
C VAL A 240 3.14 -7.76 -7.91
N THR A 241 4.04 -8.07 -6.97
CA THR A 241 5.48 -8.14 -7.26
C THR A 241 5.86 -9.49 -7.86
N GLY A 242 6.53 -9.46 -9.01
CA GLY A 242 7.22 -10.61 -9.60
C GLY A 242 8.67 -10.64 -9.15
N TYR A 243 8.96 -11.36 -8.07
CA TYR A 243 10.28 -11.33 -7.42
C TYR A 243 11.42 -11.78 -8.34
N ASN A 244 11.23 -12.86 -9.11
CA ASN A 244 12.27 -13.37 -10.02
C ASN A 244 12.22 -12.68 -11.39
N SER A 245 11.03 -12.25 -11.83
CA SER A 245 10.85 -11.54 -13.09
C SER A 245 11.22 -10.05 -13.02
N SER A 246 11.49 -9.54 -11.81
CA SER A 246 11.87 -8.14 -11.55
C SER A 246 10.91 -7.13 -12.15
N ASN A 247 9.62 -7.34 -11.90
CA ASN A 247 8.54 -6.49 -12.41
C ASN A 247 7.39 -6.39 -11.40
N VAL A 248 6.46 -5.48 -11.66
CA VAL A 248 5.19 -5.37 -10.94
C VAL A 248 4.05 -5.35 -11.94
N PHE A 249 3.00 -6.11 -11.63
CA PHE A 249 1.75 -6.10 -12.39
C PHE A 249 0.64 -5.43 -11.59
N ARG A 250 -0.26 -4.75 -12.29
CA ARG A 250 -1.57 -4.30 -11.81
C ARG A 250 -2.65 -5.22 -12.37
N TYR A 251 -3.57 -5.65 -11.53
CA TYR A 251 -4.83 -6.30 -11.89
C TYR A 251 -5.98 -5.35 -11.53
N ALA A 252 -6.68 -4.84 -12.54
CA ALA A 252 -7.78 -3.91 -12.38
C ALA A 252 -9.11 -4.64 -12.11
N PRO A 253 -10.12 -3.98 -11.51
CA PRO A 253 -11.42 -4.58 -11.22
C PRO A 253 -12.16 -5.15 -12.45
N ASP A 254 -11.88 -4.63 -13.64
CA ASP A 254 -12.42 -5.13 -14.92
C ASP A 254 -11.76 -6.44 -15.41
N GLY A 255 -10.74 -6.92 -14.69
CA GLY A 255 -9.98 -8.12 -15.02
C GLY A 255 -8.73 -7.86 -15.86
N THR A 256 -8.44 -6.61 -16.22
CA THR A 256 -7.26 -6.25 -17.03
C THR A 256 -5.98 -6.40 -16.21
N VAL A 257 -4.98 -7.11 -16.76
CA VAL A 257 -3.64 -7.20 -16.21
C VAL A 257 -2.69 -6.32 -17.01
N SER A 258 -1.83 -5.55 -16.36
CA SER A 258 -0.83 -4.70 -17.01
C SER A 258 0.46 -4.65 -16.21
N GLN A 259 1.61 -4.76 -16.87
CA GLN A 259 2.90 -4.44 -16.24
C GLN A 259 3.01 -2.93 -16.01
N ILE A 260 3.42 -2.51 -14.80
CA ILE A 260 3.57 -1.09 -14.44
C ILE A 260 5.03 -0.65 -14.23
N ILE A 261 5.93 -1.60 -13.99
CA ILE A 261 7.38 -1.41 -13.95
C ILE A 261 8.06 -2.74 -14.26
N ASP A 262 9.20 -2.68 -14.93
CA ASP A 262 10.02 -3.83 -15.30
C ASP A 262 11.45 -3.69 -14.76
N VAL A 263 12.34 -4.58 -15.20
CA VAL A 263 13.75 -4.61 -14.77
C VAL A 263 14.49 -3.30 -15.06
N MET A 264 14.06 -2.54 -16.07
CA MET A 264 14.70 -1.28 -16.45
C MET A 264 14.41 -0.15 -15.46
N GLY A 265 13.43 -0.31 -14.56
CA GLY A 265 13.06 0.68 -13.55
C GLY A 265 12.70 2.03 -14.18
N SER A 266 13.37 3.12 -13.76
CA SER A 266 13.22 4.45 -14.37
C SER A 266 14.11 4.67 -15.61
N GLY A 267 14.80 3.64 -16.08
CA GLY A 267 15.72 3.68 -17.22
C GLY A 267 17.18 3.95 -16.82
N GLY A 268 18.06 3.95 -17.83
CA GLY A 268 19.49 4.19 -17.61
C GLY A 268 20.16 3.10 -16.76
N THR A 269 20.65 3.47 -15.58
CA THR A 269 21.28 2.57 -14.60
C THR A 269 20.38 2.26 -13.39
N ASP A 270 19.15 2.78 -13.38
CA ASP A 270 18.23 2.65 -12.26
C ASP A 270 17.36 1.40 -12.42
N PHE A 271 18.00 0.23 -12.39
CA PHE A 271 17.32 -1.05 -12.52
C PHE A 271 16.48 -1.37 -11.27
N LEU A 272 15.40 -2.12 -11.47
CA LEU A 272 14.68 -2.82 -10.41
C LEU A 272 15.11 -4.28 -10.42
N LEU A 273 15.76 -4.77 -9.35
CA LEU A 273 16.07 -6.20 -9.23
C LEU A 273 15.56 -6.77 -7.92
N THR A 274 14.88 -7.92 -8.03
CA THR A 274 14.33 -8.67 -6.89
C THR A 274 13.40 -7.84 -6.00
N PRO A 275 12.28 -7.33 -6.54
CA PRO A 275 11.33 -6.52 -5.78
C PRO A 275 10.83 -7.27 -4.53
N LYS A 276 10.79 -6.59 -3.38
CA LYS A 276 10.42 -7.20 -2.08
C LYS A 276 9.17 -6.60 -1.45
N GLY A 277 9.18 -5.30 -1.20
CA GLY A 277 8.08 -4.56 -0.62
C GLY A 277 7.34 -3.78 -1.69
N ILE A 278 6.04 -3.66 -1.51
CA ILE A 278 5.18 -2.82 -2.32
C ILE A 278 4.15 -2.14 -1.41
N ALA A 279 3.88 -0.87 -1.67
CA ALA A 279 2.83 -0.11 -1.01
C ALA A 279 2.17 0.83 -2.03
N VAL A 280 0.96 1.29 -1.72
CA VAL A 280 0.25 2.29 -2.50
C VAL A 280 -0.24 3.39 -1.58
N ASP A 281 -0.10 4.65 -1.98
CA ASP A 281 -0.61 5.79 -1.19
C ASP A 281 -2.09 6.10 -1.52
N LYS A 282 -2.66 7.08 -0.82
CA LYS A 282 -4.04 7.57 -1.04
C LYS A 282 -4.28 8.10 -2.46
N MET A 283 -3.19 8.49 -3.14
CA MET A 283 -3.18 8.98 -4.50
C MET A 283 -3.02 7.84 -5.53
N GLY A 284 -2.81 6.59 -5.12
CA GLY A 284 -2.56 5.51 -6.08
C GLY A 284 -1.14 5.46 -6.64
N ASN A 285 -0.20 6.26 -6.10
CA ASN A 285 1.20 6.07 -6.42
C ASN A 285 1.67 4.76 -5.81
N VAL A 286 2.31 3.92 -6.61
CA VAL A 286 2.84 2.64 -6.19
C VAL A 286 4.31 2.78 -5.86
N TYR A 287 4.72 2.27 -4.70
CA TYR A 287 6.09 2.29 -4.24
C TYR A 287 6.63 0.88 -4.17
N VAL A 288 7.78 0.61 -4.80
CA VAL A 288 8.38 -0.73 -4.84
C VAL A 288 9.87 -0.67 -4.48
N SER A 289 10.30 -1.54 -3.57
CA SER A 289 11.70 -1.66 -3.17
C SER A 289 12.44 -2.69 -4.03
N GLY A 290 13.56 -2.28 -4.64
CA GLY A 290 14.52 -3.15 -5.30
C GLY A 290 15.56 -3.65 -4.31
N TRP A 291 15.38 -4.87 -3.78
CA TRP A 291 16.23 -5.40 -2.71
C TRP A 291 17.71 -5.52 -3.12
N PHE A 292 17.98 -5.96 -4.34
CA PHE A 292 19.36 -6.14 -4.82
C PHE A 292 19.95 -4.84 -5.40
N THR A 293 19.10 -3.96 -5.93
CA THR A 293 19.51 -2.66 -6.50
C THR A 293 19.55 -1.54 -5.48
N GLU A 294 19.21 -1.83 -4.22
CA GLU A 294 19.26 -0.90 -3.09
C GLU A 294 18.55 0.42 -3.36
N ASN A 295 17.35 0.34 -3.95
CA ASN A 295 16.58 1.51 -4.34
C ASN A 295 15.07 1.32 -4.09
N VAL A 296 14.33 2.43 -4.13
CA VAL A 296 12.86 2.42 -4.13
C VAL A 296 12.37 3.28 -5.29
N PHE A 297 11.38 2.78 -6.02
CA PHE A 297 10.73 3.50 -7.10
C PHE A 297 9.33 3.92 -6.70
N ARG A 298 8.92 5.10 -7.15
CA ARG A 298 7.52 5.56 -7.21
C ARG A 298 7.03 5.41 -8.65
N ILE A 299 5.85 4.84 -8.82
CA ILE A 299 5.12 4.73 -10.08
C ILE A 299 3.81 5.49 -9.91
N THR A 300 3.64 6.56 -10.68
CA THR A 300 2.40 7.34 -10.67
C THR A 300 1.28 6.61 -11.42
N PRO A 301 0.00 6.97 -11.18
CA PRO A 301 -1.13 6.44 -11.93
C PRO A 301 -1.06 6.64 -13.46
N THR A 302 -0.34 7.67 -13.91
CA THR A 302 -0.08 7.94 -15.34
C THR A 302 1.08 7.11 -15.92
N GLY A 303 1.78 6.34 -15.08
CA GLY A 303 2.88 5.46 -15.47
C GLY A 303 4.26 6.11 -15.42
N ALA A 304 4.40 7.34 -14.93
CA ALA A 304 5.72 7.93 -14.69
C ALA A 304 6.43 7.20 -13.55
N ILE A 305 7.68 6.78 -13.80
CA ILE A 305 8.52 6.03 -12.86
C ILE A 305 9.67 6.92 -12.40
N THR A 306 9.85 7.05 -11.09
CA THR A 306 10.93 7.85 -10.48
C THR A 306 11.61 7.05 -9.38
N LYS A 307 12.94 7.00 -9.38
CA LYS A 307 13.71 6.51 -8.23
C LYS A 307 13.68 7.57 -7.11
N ILE A 308 13.14 7.23 -5.95
CA ILE A 308 12.95 8.17 -4.83
C ILE A 308 14.01 8.07 -3.74
N VAL A 309 14.69 6.93 -3.64
CA VAL A 309 15.85 6.73 -2.76
C VAL A 309 16.74 5.64 -3.35
N ASP A 310 18.04 5.73 -3.09
CA ASP A 310 19.04 4.73 -3.46
C ASP A 310 19.92 4.35 -2.25
N SER A 311 21.01 3.63 -2.49
CA SER A 311 21.87 3.10 -1.42
C SER A 311 22.52 4.17 -0.55
N THR A 312 22.60 5.42 -1.03
CA THR A 312 23.09 6.55 -0.22
C THR A 312 22.14 6.92 0.92
N GLY A 313 20.87 6.50 0.83
CA GLY A 313 19.84 6.74 1.84
C GLY A 313 19.68 8.22 2.17
N ASP A 314 19.95 8.60 3.42
CA ASP A 314 19.88 10.01 3.86
C ASP A 314 21.11 10.87 3.46
N GLY A 315 22.14 10.28 2.85
CA GLY A 315 23.37 10.98 2.47
C GLY A 315 24.21 11.50 3.64
N LYS A 316 23.90 11.11 4.88
CA LYS A 316 24.58 11.52 6.12
C LYS A 316 24.94 10.36 7.06
N GLY A 317 24.74 9.13 6.63
CA GLY A 317 25.19 7.92 7.32
C GLY A 317 24.10 6.87 7.49
N GLY A 318 22.83 7.24 7.25
CA GLY A 318 21.70 6.33 7.14
C GLY A 318 21.60 5.75 5.74
N GLU A 319 22.56 4.88 5.37
CA GLU A 319 22.57 4.14 4.10
C GLU A 319 21.35 3.20 3.99
N LEU A 320 20.93 2.91 2.76
CA LEU A 320 19.86 1.94 2.51
C LEU A 320 20.47 0.66 1.92
N SER A 321 20.52 -0.43 2.70
CA SER A 321 21.01 -1.72 2.19
C SER A 321 20.00 -2.85 2.39
N GLY A 322 19.71 -3.56 1.30
CA GLY A 322 18.69 -4.61 1.24
C GLY A 322 17.29 -4.09 1.60
N PRO A 323 16.75 -3.07 0.90
CA PRO A 323 15.43 -2.55 1.20
C PRO A 323 14.38 -3.66 1.11
N TYR A 324 13.52 -3.77 2.13
CA TYR A 324 12.55 -4.85 2.26
C TYR A 324 11.12 -4.32 2.27
N GLY A 325 10.48 -4.16 3.43
CA GLY A 325 9.14 -3.60 3.54
C GLY A 325 9.08 -2.13 3.13
N VAL A 326 7.95 -1.74 2.55
CA VAL A 326 7.59 -0.37 2.21
C VAL A 326 6.19 -0.10 2.75
N ALA A 327 5.95 1.08 3.30
CA ALA A 327 4.62 1.54 3.73
C ALA A 327 4.46 3.03 3.43
N THR A 328 3.22 3.51 3.42
CA THR A 328 2.85 4.91 3.20
C THR A 328 1.98 5.40 4.36
N ASP A 329 2.01 6.69 4.70
CA ASP A 329 1.04 7.28 5.63
C ASP A 329 -0.01 8.15 4.91
N ALA A 330 -0.98 8.66 5.67
CA ALA A 330 -2.04 9.52 5.15
C ALA A 330 -1.53 10.89 4.62
N LEU A 331 -0.31 11.27 4.98
CA LEU A 331 0.36 12.49 4.51
C LEU A 331 1.20 12.23 3.23
N GLY A 332 1.23 11.00 2.72
CA GLY A 332 2.00 10.63 1.54
C GLY A 332 3.49 10.41 1.80
N ASN A 333 3.93 10.34 3.06
CA ASN A 333 5.29 9.93 3.38
C ASN A 333 5.46 8.45 3.09
N VAL A 334 6.64 8.08 2.59
CA VAL A 334 7.01 6.69 2.30
C VAL A 334 8.03 6.23 3.34
N PHE A 335 7.82 5.05 3.89
CA PHE A 335 8.71 4.43 4.86
C PHE A 335 9.29 3.15 4.25
N VAL A 336 10.60 2.98 4.34
CA VAL A 336 11.31 1.79 3.88
C VAL A 336 12.26 1.29 4.93
N VAL A 337 12.32 -0.03 5.12
CA VAL A 337 13.28 -0.67 6.03
C VAL A 337 14.46 -1.26 5.27
N GLY A 338 15.66 -1.05 5.79
CA GLY A 338 16.90 -1.64 5.27
C GLY A 338 17.28 -2.89 6.04
N TYR A 339 17.18 -4.06 5.41
CA TYR A 339 17.45 -5.35 6.06
C TYR A 339 18.91 -5.47 6.54
N TYR A 340 19.87 -4.98 5.77
CA TYR A 340 21.31 -5.09 6.08
C TYR A 340 21.86 -3.84 6.78
N SER A 341 21.28 -2.67 6.54
CA SER A 341 21.62 -1.42 7.24
C SER A 341 20.97 -1.32 8.63
N TYR A 342 19.99 -2.19 8.93
CA TYR A 342 19.28 -2.24 10.22
C TYR A 342 18.65 -0.90 10.60
N ASN A 343 18.03 -0.24 9.64
CA ASN A 343 17.40 1.06 9.82
C ASN A 343 16.03 1.14 9.13
N ALA A 344 15.33 2.25 9.37
CA ALA A 344 14.17 2.66 8.60
C ALA A 344 14.34 4.11 8.14
N LEU A 345 14.05 4.36 6.87
CA LEU A 345 14.09 5.69 6.26
C LEU A 345 12.66 6.18 6.00
N LYS A 346 12.45 7.48 6.21
CA LYS A 346 11.28 8.24 5.79
C LYS A 346 11.66 9.07 4.57
N ILE A 347 10.87 8.96 3.50
CA ILE A 347 10.94 9.80 2.32
C ILE A 347 9.69 10.69 2.31
N ALA A 348 9.89 12.00 2.46
CA ALA A 348 8.81 12.98 2.40
C ALA A 348 8.45 13.28 0.94
N PRO A 349 7.17 13.57 0.64
CA PRO A 349 6.77 13.97 -0.70
C PRO A 349 7.35 15.35 -1.04
N ASP A 350 7.75 15.48 -2.29
CA ASP A 350 8.20 16.71 -2.96
C ASP A 350 7.64 16.65 -4.37
N CYS A 351 6.48 17.27 -4.54
CA CYS A 351 5.70 17.17 -5.76
C CYS A 351 6.18 18.16 -6.82
N ASN A 352 6.65 19.34 -6.42
CA ASN A 352 7.19 20.37 -7.32
C ASN A 352 8.68 20.16 -7.66
N GLN A 353 9.32 19.17 -7.04
CA GLN A 353 10.72 18.76 -7.26
C GLN A 353 11.71 19.90 -7.00
N ASN A 354 11.41 20.74 -6.01
CA ASN A 354 12.27 21.86 -5.63
C ASN A 354 13.30 21.48 -4.56
N ASP A 355 13.39 20.20 -4.21
CA ASP A 355 14.25 19.65 -3.16
C ASP A 355 13.86 20.11 -1.75
N LEU A 356 12.61 20.50 -1.52
CA LEU A 356 12.02 20.74 -0.20
C LEU A 356 10.78 19.86 -0.05
N PRO A 357 10.56 19.26 1.13
CA PRO A 357 9.32 18.55 1.38
C PRO A 357 8.11 19.47 1.24
N ASP A 358 7.02 18.93 0.70
CA ASP A 358 5.73 19.60 0.53
C ASP A 358 5.26 20.35 1.80
N MET A 359 5.32 19.69 2.96
CA MET A 359 4.95 20.32 4.24
C MET A 359 5.87 21.48 4.63
N THR A 360 7.13 21.46 4.19
CA THR A 360 8.07 22.57 4.40
C THR A 360 7.71 23.74 3.51
N ASP A 361 7.33 23.50 2.27
CA ASP A 361 6.89 24.55 1.35
C ASP A 361 5.66 25.29 1.87
N ILE A 362 4.66 24.54 2.34
CA ILE A 362 3.44 25.10 2.94
C ILE A 362 3.79 25.91 4.21
N ALA A 363 4.67 25.38 5.07
CA ALA A 363 5.07 26.05 6.31
C ALA A 363 5.87 27.35 6.06
N LEU A 364 6.66 27.40 4.99
CA LEU A 364 7.40 28.59 4.57
C LEU A 364 6.54 29.57 3.76
N GLY A 365 5.36 29.13 3.30
CA GLY A 365 4.48 29.90 2.41
C GLY A 365 5.01 30.03 0.99
N THR A 366 5.90 29.12 0.56
CA THR A 366 6.38 29.02 -0.83
C THR A 366 5.36 28.33 -1.72
N SER A 367 4.50 27.47 -1.16
CA SER A 367 3.32 26.90 -1.81
C SER A 367 2.05 27.16 -0.99
N LEU A 368 0.90 27.17 -1.68
CA LEU A 368 -0.42 27.32 -1.07
C LEU A 368 -1.02 25.93 -0.76
N ASP A 369 -1.91 25.88 0.22
CA ASP A 369 -2.69 24.69 0.62
C ASP A 369 -4.06 25.18 1.09
N CYS A 370 -5.00 25.29 0.16
CA CYS A 370 -6.31 25.88 0.40
C CYS A 370 -7.25 24.93 1.16
N ASN A 371 -7.15 23.62 0.90
CA ASN A 371 -8.00 22.55 1.43
C ASN A 371 -7.44 21.97 2.74
N ARG A 372 -6.20 22.31 3.09
CA ARG A 372 -5.45 21.87 4.27
C ARG A 372 -5.22 20.37 4.31
N ASN A 373 -5.01 19.76 3.13
CA ASN A 373 -4.77 18.34 2.99
C ASN A 373 -3.28 17.96 3.12
N ALA A 374 -2.41 18.96 3.36
CA ALA A 374 -0.95 18.88 3.46
C ALA A 374 -0.23 18.52 2.14
N VAL A 375 -0.93 18.64 1.01
CA VAL A 375 -0.42 18.59 -0.36
C VAL A 375 -0.50 20.02 -0.92
N PRO A 376 0.55 20.54 -1.56
CA PRO A 376 0.50 21.85 -2.20
C PRO A 376 -0.58 21.93 -3.29
N ASP A 377 -1.26 23.07 -3.42
CA ASP A 377 -2.30 23.29 -4.44
C ASP A 377 -1.78 23.01 -5.86
N GLU A 378 -0.51 23.31 -6.15
CA GLU A 378 0.12 23.03 -7.46
C GLU A 378 0.31 21.53 -7.75
N CYS A 379 0.01 20.69 -6.76
CA CYS A 379 0.12 19.24 -6.78
C CYS A 379 -1.20 18.52 -6.53
N ASP A 380 -2.24 19.28 -6.22
CA ASP A 380 -3.61 18.83 -6.25
C ASP A 380 -4.12 18.76 -7.70
N ILE A 381 -5.30 18.17 -7.87
CA ILE A 381 -5.92 18.02 -9.19
C ILE A 381 -6.41 19.39 -9.68
N ASP A 382 -5.97 19.76 -10.88
CA ASP A 382 -6.44 20.91 -11.65
C ASP A 382 -6.99 20.37 -12.98
N CYS A 383 -8.31 20.20 -13.05
CA CYS A 383 -8.98 19.55 -14.16
C CYS A 383 -9.13 20.45 -15.38
N ASN A 384 -9.36 21.74 -15.15
CA ASN A 384 -9.51 22.73 -16.21
C ASN A 384 -8.16 23.33 -16.66
N LEU A 385 -7.07 22.94 -15.99
CA LEU A 385 -5.68 23.37 -16.24
C LEU A 385 -5.52 24.89 -16.17
N ASN A 386 -6.30 25.56 -15.33
CA ASN A 386 -6.28 27.01 -15.21
C ASN A 386 -5.19 27.51 -14.22
N GLY A 387 -4.48 26.59 -13.56
CA GLY A 387 -3.45 26.85 -12.58
C GLY A 387 -3.96 27.04 -11.15
N VAL A 388 -5.21 26.69 -10.88
CA VAL A 388 -5.84 26.65 -9.56
C VAL A 388 -6.38 25.25 -9.36
N ALA A 389 -5.98 24.57 -8.29
CA ALA A 389 -6.56 23.27 -7.96
C ALA A 389 -8.07 23.38 -7.78
N ASP A 390 -8.82 22.41 -8.31
CA ASP A 390 -10.29 22.38 -8.33
C ASP A 390 -10.88 22.67 -6.93
N GLU A 391 -10.23 22.17 -5.88
CA GLU A 391 -10.66 22.31 -4.48
C GLU A 391 -10.52 23.75 -3.93
N CYS A 392 -9.66 24.55 -4.57
CA CYS A 392 -9.38 25.94 -4.25
C CYS A 392 -10.22 26.91 -5.07
N GLU A 393 -10.93 26.38 -6.08
CA GLU A 393 -11.78 27.17 -6.91
C GLU A 393 -13.10 27.49 -6.19
N THR A 394 -13.67 28.64 -6.55
CA THR A 394 -14.92 29.12 -5.96
C THR A 394 -16.13 28.82 -6.84
N PHE A 395 -16.00 27.92 -7.83
CA PHE A 395 -17.05 27.67 -8.82
C PHE A 395 -18.38 27.24 -8.20
N ALA A 396 -19.46 27.63 -8.87
CA ALA A 396 -20.68 26.82 -8.86
C ALA A 396 -20.26 25.47 -9.45
N LYS A 397 -20.12 24.44 -8.62
CA LYS A 397 -19.66 23.10 -9.01
C LYS A 397 -20.21 22.67 -10.38
N GLY A 398 -19.38 22.61 -11.42
CA GLY A 398 -19.73 22.06 -12.74
C GLY A 398 -19.48 22.91 -13.98
N ASP A 399 -19.10 24.18 -13.84
CA ASP A 399 -18.75 25.12 -14.93
C ASP A 399 -17.27 24.92 -15.31
N PHE A 400 -17.01 23.96 -16.19
CA PHE A 400 -15.68 23.51 -16.58
C PHE A 400 -15.09 24.32 -17.74
N ASP A 401 -15.90 25.02 -18.52
CA ASP A 401 -15.41 25.86 -19.64
C ASP A 401 -15.33 27.37 -19.31
N LEU A 402 -15.73 27.74 -18.08
CA LEU A 402 -15.59 29.07 -17.47
C LEU A 402 -16.46 30.15 -18.12
N ASP A 403 -17.56 29.77 -18.75
CA ASP A 403 -18.48 30.70 -19.41
C ASP A 403 -19.55 31.28 -18.46
N GLY A 404 -19.71 30.70 -17.28
CA GLY A 404 -20.55 31.20 -16.20
C GLY A 404 -21.88 30.45 -16.01
N ASP A 405 -22.12 29.36 -16.74
CA ASP A 405 -23.20 28.41 -16.50
C ASP A 405 -22.71 26.96 -16.38
N ILE A 406 -23.62 26.07 -15.98
CA ILE A 406 -23.36 24.62 -15.89
C ILE A 406 -24.29 23.94 -16.89
N ASP A 407 -23.76 23.53 -18.05
CA ASP A 407 -24.52 22.94 -19.13
C ASP A 407 -23.80 21.76 -19.83
N LEU A 408 -24.11 21.51 -21.11
CA LEU A 408 -23.60 20.36 -21.85
C LEU A 408 -22.20 20.61 -22.43
N ASP A 409 -21.76 21.87 -22.50
CA ASP A 409 -20.47 22.32 -23.05
C ASP A 409 -19.34 21.92 -22.11
N ASP A 410 -19.60 22.09 -20.82
CA ASP A 410 -18.76 21.67 -19.69
C ASP A 410 -18.38 20.20 -19.76
N TYR A 411 -19.30 19.39 -20.30
CA TYR A 411 -19.08 17.97 -20.53
C TYR A 411 -18.13 17.68 -21.70
N THR A 412 -18.13 18.54 -22.72
CA THR A 412 -17.31 18.36 -23.92
C THR A 412 -15.86 18.83 -23.75
N GLY A 413 -15.60 19.65 -22.73
CA GLY A 413 -14.25 20.06 -22.30
C GLY A 413 -13.43 18.96 -21.63
N LEU A 414 -14.07 17.89 -21.13
CA LEU A 414 -13.44 16.81 -20.36
C LEU A 414 -13.73 15.42 -20.97
N PRO A 415 -12.84 14.91 -21.86
CA PRO A 415 -12.99 13.59 -22.49
C PRO A 415 -13.10 12.41 -21.50
N ASP A 416 -12.67 12.61 -20.26
CA ASP A 416 -12.63 11.59 -19.20
C ASP A 416 -13.94 11.44 -18.39
N CYS A 417 -14.95 12.29 -18.60
CA CYS A 417 -16.23 12.23 -17.88
C CYS A 417 -17.24 11.20 -18.44
N LEU A 418 -16.94 10.49 -19.54
CA LEU A 418 -17.84 9.48 -20.16
C LEU A 418 -17.49 8.06 -19.65
N VAL A 419 -18.31 7.46 -18.77
CA VAL A 419 -18.14 6.07 -18.35
C VAL A 419 -19.46 5.31 -18.43
N GLY A 420 -19.49 4.21 -19.19
CA GLY A 420 -20.63 3.28 -19.23
C GLY A 420 -20.16 1.81 -19.25
N PRO A 421 -21.08 0.83 -19.21
CA PRO A 421 -20.78 -0.60 -18.99
C PRO A 421 -20.03 -1.30 -20.15
N ASN A 422 -19.62 -0.57 -21.19
CA ASN A 422 -18.80 -1.07 -22.29
C ASN A 422 -17.57 -0.15 -22.45
N PRO A 423 -16.42 -0.48 -21.85
CA PRO A 423 -15.24 0.37 -21.92
C PRO A 423 -14.65 0.35 -23.33
N LEU A 424 -14.62 1.52 -23.99
CA LEU A 424 -13.50 1.82 -24.86
C LEU A 424 -12.31 2.05 -23.93
N SER A 425 -11.35 1.15 -24.03
CA SER A 425 -10.10 1.18 -23.26
C SER A 425 -9.43 2.56 -23.31
N LEU A 426 -9.37 3.27 -22.19
CA LEU A 426 -8.30 4.21 -21.91
C LEU A 426 -7.85 4.11 -20.44
N PRO A 427 -6.53 4.24 -20.18
CA PRO A 427 -5.93 4.10 -18.87
C PRO A 427 -5.96 5.44 -18.13
N THR A 428 -6.31 5.46 -16.84
CA THR A 428 -5.68 6.29 -15.78
C THR A 428 -6.51 6.22 -14.48
N PRO A 429 -5.89 5.94 -13.31
CA PRO A 429 -6.54 6.03 -12.00
C PRO A 429 -6.67 7.45 -11.41
N PHE A 430 -6.31 8.49 -12.15
CA PHE A 430 -6.62 9.89 -11.80
C PHE A 430 -7.18 10.57 -13.03
N THR A 431 -8.49 10.72 -13.07
CA THR A 431 -9.13 11.65 -13.97
C THR A 431 -10.10 12.49 -13.15
N CYS A 432 -10.51 13.61 -13.72
CA CYS A 432 -11.58 14.48 -13.22
C CYS A 432 -12.89 13.76 -12.88
N ARG A 433 -12.97 12.44 -13.05
CA ARG A 433 -14.11 11.56 -12.76
C ARG A 433 -14.73 11.74 -11.39
N ASP A 434 -13.98 11.90 -10.30
CA ASP A 434 -14.59 12.10 -8.98
C ASP A 434 -15.27 13.49 -8.90
N THR A 435 -14.68 14.50 -9.56
CA THR A 435 -15.30 15.83 -9.80
C THR A 435 -16.51 15.71 -10.74
N CYS A 436 -16.41 14.96 -11.84
CA CYS A 436 -17.50 14.75 -12.80
C CYS A 436 -18.68 14.02 -12.14
N ARG A 437 -18.46 12.95 -11.35
CA ARG A 437 -19.52 12.21 -10.66
C ARG A 437 -20.24 13.09 -9.64
N ALA A 438 -19.50 13.90 -8.89
CA ALA A 438 -20.09 14.81 -7.92
C ALA A 438 -21.01 15.88 -8.55
N VAL A 439 -20.87 16.13 -9.85
CA VAL A 439 -21.59 17.17 -10.60
C VAL A 439 -22.64 16.57 -11.56
N PHE A 440 -22.30 15.48 -12.24
CA PHE A 440 -23.02 14.95 -13.41
C PHE A 440 -23.61 13.55 -13.22
N ASP A 441 -23.42 12.88 -12.07
CA ASP A 441 -24.21 11.67 -11.72
C ASP A 441 -25.62 12.11 -11.28
N LEU A 442 -26.51 12.27 -12.25
CA LEU A 442 -27.86 12.80 -12.05
C LEU A 442 -28.86 11.70 -11.69
N ASP A 443 -28.58 10.45 -12.06
CA ASP A 443 -29.46 9.32 -11.74
C ASP A 443 -29.09 8.60 -10.42
N GLY A 444 -27.91 8.89 -9.86
CA GLY A 444 -27.43 8.42 -8.57
C GLY A 444 -26.94 6.98 -8.58
N ASP A 445 -26.62 6.43 -9.75
CA ASP A 445 -26.11 5.06 -9.91
C ASP A 445 -24.58 4.96 -9.82
N ASN A 446 -23.93 6.10 -9.53
CA ASN A 446 -22.50 6.20 -9.25
C ASN A 446 -21.64 6.03 -10.52
N ASP A 447 -22.19 6.20 -11.71
CA ASP A 447 -21.46 6.45 -12.96
C ASP A 447 -21.87 7.77 -13.64
N VAL A 448 -21.31 8.05 -14.83
CA VAL A 448 -21.68 9.25 -15.62
C VAL A 448 -21.83 8.77 -17.06
N ASP A 449 -23.06 8.46 -17.44
CA ASP A 449 -23.41 7.80 -18.70
C ASP A 449 -24.50 8.54 -19.49
N LEU A 450 -25.04 7.87 -20.52
CA LEU A 450 -26.09 8.43 -21.38
C LEU A 450 -27.41 8.69 -20.64
N LYS A 451 -27.64 8.04 -19.49
CA LYS A 451 -28.83 8.25 -18.66
C LYS A 451 -28.73 9.59 -17.93
N ASP A 452 -27.54 9.98 -17.46
CA ASP A 452 -27.31 11.31 -16.90
C ASP A 452 -27.49 12.39 -17.95
N ILE A 453 -26.92 12.21 -19.13
CA ILE A 453 -27.10 13.14 -20.27
C ILE A 453 -28.59 13.30 -20.61
N ALA A 454 -29.35 12.20 -20.60
CA ALA A 454 -30.79 12.25 -20.86
C ALA A 454 -31.55 13.03 -19.78
N LEU A 455 -31.17 12.89 -18.51
CA LEU A 455 -31.74 13.67 -17.40
C LEU A 455 -31.41 15.16 -17.55
N LEU A 456 -30.16 15.51 -17.84
CA LEU A 456 -29.72 16.88 -18.09
C LEU A 456 -30.52 17.52 -19.25
N GLN A 457 -30.67 16.80 -20.37
CA GLN A 457 -31.47 17.25 -21.52
C GLN A 457 -32.95 17.48 -21.20
N THR A 458 -33.53 16.67 -20.31
CA THR A 458 -34.92 16.88 -19.88
C THR A 458 -35.09 18.08 -18.95
N ALA A 459 -34.06 18.45 -18.19
CA ALA A 459 -34.09 19.62 -17.31
C ALA A 459 -34.08 20.95 -18.09
N PHE A 460 -33.43 20.97 -19.26
CA PHE A 460 -33.33 22.15 -20.13
C PHE A 460 -34.28 22.12 -21.34
N ALA A 461 -35.16 21.12 -21.43
CA ALA A 461 -36.17 21.09 -22.48
C ALA A 461 -37.14 22.28 -22.30
N PRO A 462 -37.43 23.06 -23.36
CA PRO A 462 -38.37 24.16 -23.26
C PRO A 462 -39.74 23.64 -22.82
N VAL A 463 -40.23 24.15 -21.69
CA VAL A 463 -41.58 23.85 -21.20
C VAL A 463 -42.57 24.33 -22.27
N PRO A 464 -43.49 23.47 -22.75
CA PRO A 464 -44.38 23.77 -23.87
C PRO A 464 -45.37 24.92 -23.61
#